data_AF-A0AAW7JRD2-F1
#
_entry.id   AF-A0AAW7JRD2-F1
#
_cell.length_a   1.000
_cell.length_b   1.000
_cell.length_c   1.000
_cell.angle_alpha   90.00
_cell.angle_beta   90.00
_cell.angle_gamma   90.00
#
_symmetry.space_group_name_H-M   'P 1'
#
loop_
_entity.id
_entity.type
_entity.pdbx_description
1 polymer ?
#
loop_
_entity_poly.entity_id
_entity_poly.type
_entity_poly.pdbx_seq_one_letter_code
_entity_poly.pdbx_strand_id
1 'polypeptide(L)'
;MAHRVDLVVSVERGAKQAAASIEEAARGRSLAVRTELYAADGAVDELTREEIASAHAALIIGGSPFGAERFAGVPLISTGAACPLTVEAAGDLIDGALALARLSGNQAAPSGSPSRKETLGSKLRRKLARTPQEAGPRAQAPSGFAESVVSADYVLVGLRCSTRDEVLSTLSRCAVDLGLAQDADELMAAFLKREAEGTTGMLDGFAIPHAKSATVQRAAVMVAKLAQGAEEWETMDGVPVRVAIALLIPEGQSGTTHLKLLSRVAEALMDDGFRVAVKDADDPEGVARVVSERLS
;
A
#
# COMPACT_ATOMS: atom_id res chain seq x y z
N MET A 1 -19.53 -27.39 20.90
CA MET A 1 -18.98 -26.13 21.46
C MET A 1 -18.70 -25.24 20.28
N ALA A 2 -19.44 -24.14 20.09
CA ALA A 2 -19.22 -23.26 18.95
C ALA A 2 -17.83 -22.61 19.08
N HIS A 3 -17.00 -22.71 18.05
CA HIS A 3 -15.74 -21.99 17.98
C HIS A 3 -16.07 -20.50 17.97
N ARG A 4 -15.79 -19.81 19.09
CA ARG A 4 -16.02 -18.37 19.19
C ARG A 4 -14.99 -17.66 18.31
N VAL A 5 -15.45 -17.08 17.21
CA VAL A 5 -14.64 -16.25 16.32
C VAL A 5 -14.80 -14.82 16.79
N ASP A 6 -13.69 -14.14 17.11
CA ASP A 6 -13.75 -12.74 17.55
C ASP A 6 -13.79 -11.78 16.37
N LEU A 7 -13.09 -12.13 15.29
CA LEU A 7 -12.94 -11.30 14.09
C LEU A 7 -12.94 -12.18 12.84
N VAL A 8 -13.69 -11.75 11.83
CA VAL A 8 -13.59 -12.33 10.47
C VAL A 8 -12.95 -11.33 9.53
N VAL A 9 -12.09 -11.82 8.65
CA VAL A 9 -11.26 -10.97 7.79
C VAL A 9 -11.34 -11.51 6.37
N SER A 10 -11.76 -10.67 5.44
CA SER A 10 -11.77 -10.98 4.02
C SER A 10 -10.70 -10.15 3.33
N VAL A 11 -9.69 -10.80 2.77
CA VAL A 11 -8.54 -10.14 2.16
C VAL A 11 -8.47 -10.46 0.68
N GLU A 12 -8.29 -9.46 -0.17
CA GLU A 12 -8.06 -9.68 -1.59
C GLU A 12 -6.77 -10.49 -1.79
N ARG A 13 -6.78 -11.47 -2.70
CA ARG A 13 -5.64 -12.36 -2.94
C ARG A 13 -4.34 -11.59 -3.24
N GLY A 14 -4.44 -10.42 -3.89
CA GLY A 14 -3.32 -9.52 -4.15
C GLY A 14 -2.71 -8.88 -2.89
N ALA A 15 -3.46 -8.82 -1.79
CA ALA A 15 -3.04 -8.25 -0.51
C ALA A 15 -2.78 -9.33 0.56
N LYS A 16 -2.39 -10.55 0.17
CA LYS A 16 -2.15 -11.68 1.09
C LYS A 16 -1.20 -11.36 2.26
N GLN A 17 -0.26 -10.43 2.07
CA GLN A 17 0.64 -10.00 3.14
C GLN A 17 -0.10 -9.30 4.30
N ALA A 18 -1.20 -8.60 4.01
CA ALA A 18 -2.05 -7.97 5.03
C ALA A 18 -2.76 -8.99 5.92
N ALA A 19 -3.14 -10.16 5.38
CA ALA A 19 -3.68 -11.27 6.16
C ALA A 19 -2.69 -11.73 7.24
N ALA A 20 -1.41 -11.87 6.88
CA ALA A 20 -0.37 -12.26 7.84
C ALA A 20 -0.18 -11.23 8.96
N SER A 21 -0.20 -9.93 8.63
CA SER A 21 -0.10 -8.86 9.62
C SER A 21 -1.30 -8.79 10.56
N ILE A 22 -2.52 -8.99 10.04
CA ILE A 22 -3.74 -9.09 10.86
C ILE A 22 -3.65 -10.29 11.80
N GLU A 23 -3.26 -11.46 11.30
CA GLU A 23 -3.12 -12.66 12.11
C GLU A 23 -2.05 -12.51 13.21
N GLU A 24 -0.93 -11.86 12.89
CA GLU A 24 0.12 -11.55 13.87
C GLU A 24 -0.37 -10.57 14.93
N ALA A 25 -1.02 -9.48 14.51
CA ALA A 25 -1.57 -8.46 15.40
C ALA A 25 -2.67 -9.02 16.32
N ALA A 26 -3.50 -9.93 15.80
CA ALA A 26 -4.55 -10.59 16.54
C ALA A 26 -4.01 -11.64 17.52
N ARG A 27 -2.96 -12.38 17.14
CA ARG A 27 -2.25 -13.30 18.05
C ARG A 27 -1.68 -12.55 19.24
N GLY A 28 -1.12 -11.35 19.02
CA GLY A 28 -0.68 -10.46 20.09
C GLY A 28 -1.79 -10.02 21.05
N ARG A 29 -3.05 -10.05 20.61
CA ARG A 29 -4.25 -9.67 21.37
C ARG A 29 -5.06 -10.87 21.89
N SER A 30 -4.59 -12.10 21.66
CA SER A 30 -5.31 -13.34 22.01
C SER A 30 -6.71 -13.44 21.40
N LEU A 31 -6.91 -12.90 20.19
CA LEU A 31 -8.18 -12.91 19.48
C LEU A 31 -8.26 -14.12 18.53
N ALA A 32 -9.42 -14.76 18.46
CA ALA A 32 -9.70 -15.79 17.47
C ALA A 32 -10.08 -15.15 16.13
N VAL A 33 -9.22 -15.29 15.12
CA VAL A 33 -9.43 -14.70 13.79
C VAL A 33 -9.58 -15.77 12.74
N ARG A 34 -10.53 -15.56 11.82
CA ARG A 34 -10.68 -16.35 10.61
C ARG A 34 -10.48 -15.44 9.40
N THR A 35 -9.56 -15.84 8.53
CA THR A 35 -9.20 -15.10 7.33
C THR A 35 -9.60 -15.91 6.09
N GLU A 36 -10.29 -15.29 5.15
CA GLU A 36 -10.45 -15.79 3.78
C GLU A 36 -9.62 -14.93 2.81
N LEU A 37 -9.18 -15.54 1.71
CA LEU A 37 -8.55 -14.82 0.59
C LEU A 37 -9.49 -14.83 -0.62
N TYR A 38 -10.05 -13.68 -1.02
CA TYR A 38 -10.97 -13.60 -2.15
C TYR A 38 -10.29 -13.13 -3.44
N ALA A 39 -10.81 -13.58 -4.58
CA ALA A 39 -10.46 -13.10 -5.91
C ALA A 39 -11.65 -13.33 -6.87
N ALA A 40 -11.54 -12.84 -8.11
CA ALA A 40 -12.60 -12.98 -9.12
C ALA A 40 -13.00 -14.43 -9.45
N ASP A 41 -12.10 -15.39 -9.21
CA ASP A 41 -12.31 -16.83 -9.41
C ASP A 41 -12.88 -17.56 -8.18
N GLY A 42 -13.12 -16.83 -7.08
CA GLY A 42 -13.66 -17.35 -5.82
C GLY A 42 -12.75 -17.11 -4.61
N ALA A 43 -13.22 -17.52 -3.44
CA ALA A 43 -12.49 -17.40 -2.17
C ALA A 43 -11.75 -18.69 -1.81
N VAL A 44 -10.56 -18.54 -1.24
CA VAL A 44 -9.80 -19.60 -0.57
C VAL A 44 -10.07 -19.50 0.93
N ASP A 45 -10.32 -20.63 1.58
CA ASP A 45 -10.68 -20.71 3.00
C ASP A 45 -11.93 -19.88 3.35
N GLU A 46 -12.95 -19.95 2.47
CA GLU A 46 -14.18 -19.15 2.53
C GLU A 46 -14.86 -19.18 3.91
N LEU A 47 -15.20 -17.99 4.41
CA LEU A 47 -15.91 -17.78 5.66
C LEU A 47 -17.35 -18.27 5.56
N THR A 48 -17.72 -19.20 6.43
CA THR A 48 -19.08 -19.71 6.54
C THR A 48 -20.03 -18.65 7.12
N ARG A 49 -21.34 -18.80 6.83
CA ARG A 49 -22.37 -17.91 7.41
C ARG A 49 -22.39 -17.95 8.94
N GLU A 50 -22.08 -19.11 9.53
CA GLU A 50 -22.02 -19.28 10.98
C GLU A 50 -20.83 -18.51 11.58
N GLU A 51 -19.65 -18.58 10.94
CA GLU A 51 -18.47 -17.82 11.37
C GLU A 51 -18.73 -16.32 11.30
N ILE A 52 -19.30 -15.84 10.19
CA ILE A 52 -19.63 -14.41 10.03
C ILE A 52 -20.65 -13.97 11.09
N ALA A 53 -21.76 -14.71 11.28
CA ALA A 53 -22.79 -14.35 12.23
C ALA A 53 -22.32 -14.41 13.70
N SER A 54 -21.33 -15.25 14.00
CA SER A 54 -20.76 -15.39 15.35
C SER A 54 -19.65 -14.38 15.67
N ALA A 55 -19.13 -13.67 14.65
CA ALA A 55 -18.04 -12.72 14.80
C ALA A 55 -18.49 -11.43 15.48
N HIS A 56 -17.63 -10.86 16.33
CA HIS A 56 -17.92 -9.55 16.93
C HIS A 56 -17.72 -8.40 15.94
N ALA A 57 -16.78 -8.56 15.00
CA ALA A 57 -16.53 -7.59 13.94
C ALA A 57 -15.99 -8.26 12.67
N ALA A 58 -16.08 -7.54 11.56
CA ALA A 58 -15.57 -7.93 10.26
C ALA A 58 -14.59 -6.89 9.70
N LEU A 59 -13.56 -7.35 9.00
CA LEU A 59 -12.64 -6.53 8.23
C LEU A 59 -12.67 -6.96 6.76
N ILE A 60 -12.73 -6.00 5.85
CA ILE A 60 -12.47 -6.21 4.42
C ILE A 60 -11.22 -5.41 4.05
N ILE A 61 -10.24 -6.10 3.45
CA ILE A 61 -8.97 -5.52 3.03
C ILE A 61 -8.80 -5.82 1.54
N GLY A 62 -8.94 -4.81 0.69
CA GLY A 62 -8.98 -5.02 -0.77
C GLY A 62 -9.64 -3.88 -1.55
N GLY A 63 -9.67 -3.99 -2.87
CA GLY A 63 -10.44 -3.10 -3.76
C GLY A 63 -11.96 -3.17 -3.53
N SER A 64 -12.76 -2.97 -4.59
CA SER A 64 -14.23 -2.95 -4.50
C SER A 64 -14.78 -4.11 -3.64
N PRO A 65 -15.63 -3.84 -2.63
CA PRO A 65 -15.94 -4.80 -1.58
C PRO A 65 -16.86 -5.91 -2.12
N PHE A 66 -16.25 -6.93 -2.70
CA PHE A 66 -16.94 -8.12 -3.20
C PHE A 66 -17.51 -8.90 -2.01
N GLY A 67 -18.82 -9.16 -2.01
CA GLY A 67 -19.46 -9.97 -0.96
C GLY A 67 -19.74 -9.21 0.34
N ALA A 68 -19.70 -7.87 0.37
CA ALA A 68 -20.03 -7.07 1.55
C ALA A 68 -21.42 -7.39 2.13
N GLU A 69 -22.37 -7.79 1.28
CA GLU A 69 -23.70 -8.22 1.69
C GLU A 69 -23.69 -9.44 2.61
N ARG A 70 -22.65 -10.28 2.57
CA ARG A 70 -22.48 -11.44 3.47
C ARG A 70 -22.23 -11.02 4.92
N PHE A 71 -21.71 -9.83 5.13
CA PHE A 71 -21.38 -9.27 6.44
C PHE A 71 -22.49 -8.36 7.00
N ALA A 72 -23.65 -8.31 6.35
CA ALA A 72 -24.79 -7.51 6.80
C ALA A 72 -25.20 -7.91 8.24
N GLY A 73 -25.19 -6.93 9.15
CA GLY A 73 -25.50 -7.13 10.58
C GLY A 73 -24.28 -7.30 11.48
N VAL A 74 -23.08 -7.42 10.92
CA VAL A 74 -21.80 -7.44 11.65
C VAL A 74 -21.12 -6.07 11.49
N PRO A 75 -20.62 -5.44 12.56
CA PRO A 75 -19.81 -4.23 12.47
C PRO A 75 -18.63 -4.44 11.51
N LEU A 76 -18.57 -3.65 10.44
CA LEU A 76 -17.64 -3.84 9.32
C LEU A 76 -16.76 -2.60 9.12
N ILE A 77 -15.44 -2.81 9.04
CA ILE A 77 -14.49 -1.83 8.51
C ILE A 77 -13.96 -2.33 7.17
N SER A 78 -14.01 -1.49 6.14
CA SER A 78 -13.43 -1.76 4.83
C SER A 78 -12.25 -0.82 4.59
N THR A 79 -11.12 -1.37 4.14
CA THR A 79 -9.94 -0.61 3.75
C THR A 79 -9.42 -1.09 2.41
N GLY A 80 -8.91 -0.16 1.59
CA GLY A 80 -8.26 -0.46 0.32
C GLY A 80 -7.05 -1.39 0.50
N ALA A 81 -6.76 -2.23 -0.51
CA ALA A 81 -5.55 -3.08 -0.56
C ALA A 81 -4.24 -2.30 -0.74
N ALA A 82 -4.31 -0.98 -0.86
CA ALA A 82 -3.19 -0.17 -1.29
C ALA A 82 -2.27 0.17 -0.11
N CYS A 83 -1.37 -0.76 0.25
CA CYS A 83 -0.17 -0.64 1.12
C CYS A 83 -0.02 -1.86 2.05
N PRO A 84 1.21 -2.32 2.36
CA PRO A 84 1.39 -3.36 3.37
C PRO A 84 0.93 -2.83 4.72
N LEU A 85 -0.11 -3.47 5.24
CA LEU A 85 -0.60 -3.23 6.58
C LEU A 85 0.47 -3.71 7.56
N THR A 86 1.14 -2.79 8.27
CA THR A 86 2.10 -3.14 9.32
C THR A 86 1.37 -3.86 10.45
N VAL A 87 2.07 -4.65 11.28
CA VAL A 87 1.46 -5.30 12.45
C VAL A 87 0.84 -4.27 13.42
N GLU A 88 1.43 -3.08 13.50
CA GLU A 88 0.90 -1.96 14.30
C GLU A 88 -0.39 -1.41 13.71
N ALA A 89 -0.41 -1.05 12.42
CA ALA A 89 -1.60 -0.55 11.75
C ALA A 89 -2.72 -1.61 11.67
N ALA A 90 -2.35 -2.88 11.52
CA ALA A 90 -3.25 -4.03 11.65
C ALA A 90 -3.89 -4.07 13.03
N GLY A 91 -3.11 -3.82 14.07
CA GLY A 91 -3.57 -3.69 15.43
C GLY A 91 -4.61 -2.58 15.59
N ASP A 92 -4.34 -1.40 15.06
CA ASP A 92 -5.26 -0.26 15.13
C ASP A 92 -6.59 -0.53 14.40
N LEU A 93 -6.54 -1.21 13.25
CA LEU A 93 -7.75 -1.63 12.53
C LEU A 93 -8.58 -2.64 13.34
N ILE A 94 -7.93 -3.62 13.96
CA ILE A 94 -8.59 -4.61 14.83
C ILE A 94 -9.24 -3.90 16.03
N ASP A 95 -8.50 -3.00 16.68
CA ASP A 95 -8.99 -2.29 17.86
C ASP A 95 -10.16 -1.36 17.49
N GLY A 96 -10.09 -0.70 16.33
CA GLY A 96 -11.19 0.10 15.77
C GLY A 96 -12.43 -0.74 15.46
N ALA A 97 -12.26 -1.90 14.82
CA ALA A 97 -13.37 -2.79 14.48
C ALA A 97 -14.07 -3.33 15.73
N LEU A 98 -13.30 -3.75 16.74
CA LEU A 98 -13.83 -4.19 18.03
C LEU A 98 -14.45 -3.04 18.83
N ALA A 99 -13.91 -1.82 18.73
CA ALA A 99 -14.53 -0.64 19.35
C ALA A 99 -15.89 -0.33 18.71
N LEU A 100 -16.01 -0.40 17.38
CA LEU A 100 -17.30 -0.28 16.70
C LEU A 100 -18.29 -1.35 17.15
N ALA A 101 -17.82 -2.57 17.37
CA ALA A 101 -18.63 -3.65 17.91
C ALA A 101 -19.11 -3.36 19.34
N ARG A 102 -18.26 -2.80 20.21
CA ARG A 102 -18.63 -2.39 21.58
C ARG A 102 -19.59 -1.21 21.61
N LEU A 103 -19.50 -0.30 20.64
CA LEU A 103 -20.43 0.82 20.51
C LEU A 103 -21.78 0.38 19.94
N SER A 104 -21.76 -0.62 19.06
CA SER A 104 -22.95 -1.25 18.48
C SER A 104 -23.60 -2.24 19.45
N GLY A 105 -22.83 -2.81 20.39
CA GLY A 105 -23.26 -3.74 21.42
C GLY A 105 -22.63 -3.40 22.78
N ASN A 106 -23.42 -2.77 23.65
CA ASN A 106 -22.99 -2.25 24.95
C ASN A 106 -22.28 -3.32 25.85
N GLN A 107 -21.04 -3.01 26.26
CA GLN A 107 -20.18 -3.58 27.34
C GLN A 107 -19.50 -4.96 27.16
N ALA A 108 -18.15 -4.95 27.11
CA ALA A 108 -17.25 -5.59 28.09
C ALA A 108 -15.77 -5.27 27.77
N ALA A 109 -15.06 -4.63 28.71
CA ALA A 109 -13.64 -4.30 28.62
C ALA A 109 -12.74 -5.47 29.06
N PRO A 110 -11.50 -5.62 28.53
CA PRO A 110 -10.47 -6.39 29.19
C PRO A 110 -9.48 -5.48 29.95
N SER A 111 -9.21 -5.90 31.17
CA SER A 111 -8.16 -5.42 32.07
C SER A 111 -6.79 -5.98 31.68
N GLY A 112 -5.72 -5.21 31.89
CA GLY A 112 -4.39 -5.77 32.15
C GLY A 112 -3.22 -5.04 31.49
N SER A 113 -2.63 -4.09 32.21
CA SER A 113 -1.42 -3.32 31.86
C SER A 113 -0.13 -4.16 31.88
N PRO A 114 0.97 -3.64 31.29
CA PRO A 114 2.11 -4.40 30.78
C PRO A 114 3.29 -4.46 31.77
N SER A 115 4.32 -5.26 31.44
CA SER A 115 5.65 -5.05 32.01
C SER A 115 6.76 -5.47 31.04
N ARG A 116 7.58 -4.45 30.73
CA ARG A 116 8.84 -4.45 29.99
C ARG A 116 9.95 -5.12 30.80
N LYS A 117 10.87 -5.82 30.13
CA LYS A 117 12.34 -5.61 30.22
C LYS A 117 13.11 -6.55 29.31
N GLU A 118 13.96 -5.93 28.48
CA GLU A 118 15.17 -6.49 27.89
C GLU A 118 16.12 -7.03 29.01
N THR A 119 17.21 -7.77 28.79
CA THR A 119 18.15 -7.83 27.66
C THR A 119 19.04 -9.08 27.82
N LEU A 120 19.67 -9.46 26.70
CA LEU A 120 21.07 -9.91 26.59
C LEU A 120 21.49 -11.32 27.06
N GLY A 121 21.77 -12.14 26.05
CA GLY A 121 23.12 -12.70 25.91
C GLY A 121 23.35 -14.09 26.48
N SER A 122 23.21 -15.12 25.65
CA SER A 122 24.12 -16.28 25.66
C SER A 122 23.75 -17.20 24.49
N LYS A 123 24.51 -17.11 23.39
CA LYS A 123 25.60 -18.05 23.09
C LYS A 123 25.15 -19.26 22.26
N LEU A 124 25.66 -19.25 21.03
CA LEU A 124 26.46 -20.30 20.40
C LEU A 124 25.75 -21.44 19.64
N ARG A 125 26.14 -21.47 18.35
CA ARG A 125 26.66 -22.64 17.57
C ARG A 125 25.63 -23.61 17.00
N ARG A 126 25.74 -24.11 15.75
CA ARG A 126 26.83 -24.14 14.76
C ARG A 126 26.30 -24.78 13.46
N LYS A 127 26.69 -24.22 12.31
CA LYS A 127 26.89 -24.78 10.94
C LYS A 127 25.81 -25.68 10.31
N LEU A 128 25.47 -25.37 9.05
CA LEU A 128 26.02 -26.09 7.88
C LEU A 128 25.71 -25.34 6.56
N ALA A 129 26.63 -25.51 5.61
CA ALA A 129 26.79 -24.75 4.39
C ALA A 129 25.86 -25.20 3.24
N ARG A 130 25.62 -24.30 2.28
CA ARG A 130 25.68 -24.55 0.82
C ARG A 130 25.73 -23.22 0.05
N THR A 131 26.64 -23.19 -0.92
CA THR A 131 27.04 -22.10 -1.82
C THR A 131 26.13 -22.02 -3.07
N PRO A 132 26.32 -21.00 -3.95
CA PRO A 132 25.25 -20.30 -4.68
C PRO A 132 24.86 -20.98 -5.99
N GLN A 133 23.66 -20.67 -6.50
CA GLN A 133 23.27 -21.04 -7.85
C GLN A 133 22.70 -19.84 -8.62
N GLU A 134 23.22 -19.73 -9.83
CA GLU A 134 23.20 -18.60 -10.75
C GLU A 134 21.88 -18.42 -11.52
N ALA A 135 21.82 -17.24 -12.14
CA ALA A 135 20.84 -16.71 -13.07
C ALA A 135 20.38 -17.67 -14.19
N GLY A 136 19.07 -17.65 -14.44
CA GLY A 136 18.40 -18.11 -15.67
C GLY A 136 17.79 -16.94 -16.45
N PRO A 137 17.43 -17.13 -17.72
CA PRO A 137 17.61 -16.12 -18.77
C PRO A 137 16.58 -14.98 -18.78
N ARG A 138 17.08 -13.77 -19.05
CA ARG A 138 16.32 -12.56 -19.36
C ARG A 138 15.38 -12.80 -20.54
N ALA A 139 14.08 -12.80 -20.27
CA ALA A 139 13.07 -12.64 -21.31
C ALA A 139 13.20 -11.22 -21.90
N GLN A 140 13.36 -11.14 -23.21
CA GLN A 140 13.43 -9.89 -23.95
C GLN A 140 12.05 -9.23 -23.91
N ALA A 141 11.99 -7.99 -23.41
CA ALA A 141 10.76 -7.21 -23.40
C ALA A 141 10.41 -6.78 -24.84
N PRO A 142 9.14 -6.93 -25.27
CA PRO A 142 8.72 -6.41 -26.56
C PRO A 142 8.76 -4.88 -26.57
N SER A 143 9.24 -4.34 -27.69
CA SER A 143 9.27 -2.91 -28.00
C SER A 143 7.86 -2.41 -28.36
N GLY A 144 7.27 -1.57 -27.52
CA GLY A 144 6.01 -0.86 -27.77
C GLY A 144 5.21 -0.65 -26.48
N PHE A 145 4.67 0.56 -26.27
CA PHE A 145 3.70 0.81 -25.20
C PHE A 145 2.41 0.04 -25.52
N ALA A 146 2.22 -1.08 -24.84
CA ALA A 146 0.97 -1.83 -24.84
C ALA A 146 0.58 -2.31 -23.42
N GLU A 147 1.12 -1.68 -22.37
CA GLU A 147 0.66 -1.80 -20.99
C GLU A 147 0.49 -0.40 -20.40
N SER A 148 -0.66 -0.14 -19.77
CA SER A 148 -0.91 1.12 -19.08
C SER A 148 0.10 1.30 -17.95
N VAL A 149 0.90 2.36 -17.99
CA VAL A 149 1.87 2.67 -16.91
C VAL A 149 1.20 3.17 -15.64
N VAL A 150 -0.11 3.46 -15.69
CA VAL A 150 -0.95 3.88 -14.57
C VAL A 150 -2.11 2.87 -14.43
N SER A 151 -2.30 2.31 -13.25
CA SER A 151 -3.48 1.49 -12.88
C SER A 151 -4.14 2.09 -11.64
N ALA A 152 -5.42 1.78 -11.39
CA ALA A 152 -6.08 2.11 -10.12
C ALA A 152 -5.32 1.52 -8.93
N ASP A 153 -4.72 0.33 -9.10
CA ASP A 153 -3.90 -0.34 -8.08
C ASP A 153 -2.64 0.45 -7.71
N TYR A 154 -2.22 1.40 -8.57
CA TYR A 154 -1.03 2.23 -8.36
C TYR A 154 -1.39 3.58 -7.71
N VAL A 155 -2.67 3.79 -7.36
CA VAL A 155 -3.16 5.02 -6.73
C VAL A 155 -3.48 4.78 -5.26
N LEU A 156 -2.83 5.57 -4.41
CA LEU A 156 -3.02 5.64 -2.98
C LEU A 156 -3.80 6.92 -2.66
N VAL A 157 -5.03 6.80 -2.16
CA VAL A 157 -5.84 7.96 -1.73
C VAL A 157 -5.94 8.04 -0.21
N GLY A 158 -5.99 9.26 0.32
CA GLY A 158 -6.18 9.50 1.75
C GLY A 158 -4.99 9.11 2.62
N LEU A 159 -3.77 9.08 2.05
CA LEU A 159 -2.57 8.66 2.77
C LEU A 159 -2.27 9.62 3.92
N ARG A 160 -2.03 9.06 5.11
CA ARG A 160 -1.70 9.81 6.34
C ARG A 160 -0.19 9.84 6.56
N CYS A 161 0.51 10.45 5.61
CA CYS A 161 1.92 10.78 5.74
C CYS A 161 2.07 12.30 5.88
N SER A 162 3.03 12.71 6.69
CA SER A 162 3.30 14.11 7.05
C SER A 162 4.66 14.60 6.56
N THR A 163 5.56 13.68 6.19
CA THR A 163 6.89 14.02 5.67
C THR A 163 7.11 13.43 4.28
N ARG A 164 8.03 14.03 3.53
CA ARG A 164 8.50 13.49 2.24
C ARG A 164 8.93 12.04 2.37
N ASP A 165 9.77 11.75 3.36
CA ASP A 165 10.41 10.45 3.50
C ASP A 165 9.39 9.36 3.84
N GLU A 166 8.35 9.67 4.61
CA GLU A 166 7.21 8.78 4.83
C GLU A 166 6.46 8.45 3.53
N VAL A 167 6.23 9.45 2.68
CA VAL A 167 5.58 9.25 1.37
C VAL A 167 6.45 8.37 0.47
N LEU A 168 7.73 8.69 0.32
CA LEU A 168 8.67 7.93 -0.51
C LEU A 168 8.87 6.50 -0.01
N SER A 169 8.97 6.30 1.31
CA SER A 169 9.05 4.98 1.93
C SER A 169 7.78 4.16 1.68
N THR A 170 6.62 4.79 1.77
CA THR A 170 5.33 4.14 1.48
C THR A 170 5.22 3.73 0.02
N LEU A 171 5.55 4.64 -0.90
CA LEU A 171 5.58 4.35 -2.34
C LEU A 171 6.55 3.20 -2.66
N SER A 172 7.73 3.18 -2.05
CA SER A 172 8.74 2.14 -2.29
C SER A 172 8.27 0.75 -1.84
N ARG A 173 7.61 0.68 -0.67
CA ARG A 173 7.00 -0.57 -0.18
C ARG A 173 5.85 -1.03 -1.08
N CYS A 174 4.97 -0.11 -1.47
CA CYS A 174 3.86 -0.41 -2.37
C CYS A 174 4.36 -0.91 -3.74
N ALA A 175 5.44 -0.34 -4.26
CA ALA A 175 6.04 -0.78 -5.51
C ALA A 175 6.50 -2.25 -5.46
N VAL A 176 7.06 -2.69 -4.33
CA VAL A 176 7.46 -4.10 -4.16
C VAL A 176 6.25 -5.01 -4.09
N ASP A 177 5.23 -4.65 -3.31
CA ASP A 177 4.02 -5.45 -3.14
C ASP A 177 3.24 -5.63 -4.45
N LEU A 178 3.24 -4.60 -5.30
CA LEU A 178 2.63 -4.62 -6.63
C LEU A 178 3.51 -5.35 -7.67
N GLY A 179 4.68 -5.86 -7.27
CA GLY A 179 5.63 -6.52 -8.17
C GLY A 179 6.30 -5.58 -9.18
N LEU A 180 6.25 -4.26 -8.94
CA LEU A 180 6.90 -3.23 -9.75
C LEU A 180 8.39 -3.11 -9.41
N ALA A 181 8.77 -3.44 -8.18
CA ALA A 181 10.13 -3.45 -7.67
C ALA A 181 10.43 -4.73 -6.86
N GLN A 182 11.69 -5.00 -6.54
CA GLN A 182 12.09 -6.18 -5.74
C GLN A 182 12.59 -5.84 -4.33
N ASP A 183 12.96 -4.59 -4.08
CA ASP A 183 13.61 -4.12 -2.86
C ASP A 183 13.17 -2.68 -2.57
N ALA A 184 12.47 -2.49 -1.47
CA ALA A 184 11.91 -1.21 -1.07
C ALA A 184 12.97 -0.26 -0.50
N ASP A 185 13.99 -0.79 0.17
CA ASP A 185 15.05 0.01 0.77
C ASP A 185 15.98 0.57 -0.32
N GLU A 186 16.31 -0.24 -1.33
CA GLU A 186 17.07 0.21 -2.49
C GLU A 186 16.29 1.26 -3.31
N LEU A 187 14.98 1.04 -3.51
CA LEU A 187 14.12 1.99 -4.21
C LEU A 187 13.98 3.31 -3.45
N MET A 188 13.81 3.25 -2.13
CA MET A 188 13.78 4.43 -1.25
C MET A 188 15.10 5.21 -1.34
N ALA A 189 16.24 4.51 -1.27
CA ALA A 189 17.54 5.13 -1.43
C ALA A 189 17.70 5.80 -2.81
N ALA A 190 17.15 5.21 -3.86
CA ALA A 190 17.15 5.81 -5.20
C ALA A 190 16.29 7.08 -5.27
N PHE A 191 15.12 7.11 -4.64
CA PHE A 191 14.31 8.33 -4.52
C PHE A 191 15.04 9.42 -3.75
N LEU A 192 15.58 9.12 -2.56
CA LEU A 192 16.31 10.08 -1.74
C LEU A 192 17.54 10.63 -2.46
N LYS A 193 18.27 9.77 -3.16
CA LYS A 193 19.41 10.18 -3.97
C LYS A 193 18.98 11.18 -5.04
N ARG A 194 17.88 10.91 -5.75
CA ARG A 194 17.35 11.85 -6.75
C ARG A 194 16.91 13.16 -6.10
N GLU A 195 16.18 13.10 -4.99
CA GLU A 195 15.71 14.29 -4.29
C GLU A 195 16.87 15.19 -3.82
N ALA A 196 18.01 14.59 -3.44
CA ALA A 196 19.21 15.32 -3.02
C ALA A 196 19.89 16.09 -4.17
N GLU A 197 19.63 15.74 -5.44
CA GLU A 197 20.10 16.52 -6.61
C GLU A 197 19.30 17.83 -6.78
N GLY A 198 18.15 17.92 -6.12
CA GLY A 198 17.22 19.05 -6.15
C GLY A 198 15.80 18.55 -5.95
N THR A 199 15.00 19.33 -5.19
CA THR A 199 13.63 18.94 -4.86
C THR A 199 12.82 18.54 -6.10
N THR A 200 11.98 17.52 -5.95
CA THR A 200 10.99 17.14 -6.95
C THR A 200 9.60 17.71 -6.65
N GLY A 201 9.49 18.50 -5.58
CA GLY A 201 8.32 19.33 -5.30
C GLY A 201 8.15 20.41 -6.35
N MET A 202 6.95 20.50 -6.90
CA MET A 202 6.56 21.41 -7.98
C MET A 202 5.76 22.58 -7.41
N LEU A 203 4.66 22.94 -8.06
CA LEU A 203 3.74 24.01 -7.66
C LEU A 203 2.39 23.39 -7.25
N ASP A 204 1.57 24.18 -6.58
CA ASP A 204 0.19 23.87 -6.23
C ASP A 204 0.05 22.55 -5.45
N GLY A 205 1.03 22.23 -4.59
CA GLY A 205 1.02 21.03 -3.78
C GLY A 205 1.20 19.73 -4.56
N PHE A 206 1.88 19.77 -5.71
CA PHE A 206 2.31 18.57 -6.44
C PHE A 206 3.79 18.27 -6.25
N ALA A 207 4.17 17.00 -6.31
CA ALA A 207 5.55 16.55 -6.46
C ALA A 207 5.65 15.45 -7.53
N ILE A 208 6.81 15.34 -8.16
CA ILE A 208 7.13 14.31 -9.17
C ILE A 208 8.36 13.48 -8.79
N PRO A 209 8.33 12.79 -7.63
CA PRO A 209 9.45 11.96 -7.23
C PRO A 209 9.71 10.88 -8.28
N HIS A 210 10.96 10.64 -8.62
CA HIS A 210 11.30 9.64 -9.63
C HIS A 210 12.57 8.92 -9.25
N ALA A 211 12.56 7.60 -9.42
CA ALA A 211 13.67 6.75 -9.08
C ALA A 211 14.05 5.88 -10.27
N LYS A 212 15.33 5.95 -10.64
CA LYS A 212 15.97 4.97 -11.52
C LYS A 212 16.70 3.96 -10.64
N SER A 213 16.33 2.69 -10.71
CA SER A 213 16.98 1.63 -9.92
C SER A 213 16.92 0.28 -10.64
N ALA A 214 17.92 -0.58 -10.35
CA ALA A 214 17.98 -1.95 -10.81
C ALA A 214 16.87 -2.83 -10.21
N THR A 215 16.35 -2.45 -9.04
CA THR A 215 15.26 -3.16 -8.37
C THR A 215 13.92 -3.03 -9.08
N VAL A 216 13.75 -1.99 -9.91
CA VAL A 216 12.50 -1.74 -10.65
C VAL A 216 12.40 -2.71 -11.83
N GLN A 217 11.40 -3.58 -11.77
CA GLN A 217 11.13 -4.62 -12.76
C GLN A 217 10.38 -4.08 -13.96
N ARG A 218 9.47 -3.13 -13.73
CA ARG A 218 8.57 -2.57 -14.73
C ARG A 218 8.43 -1.07 -14.50
N ALA A 219 8.43 -0.32 -15.59
CA ALA A 219 8.17 1.11 -15.50
C ALA A 219 6.71 1.36 -15.13
N ALA A 220 6.48 2.24 -14.17
CA ALA A 220 5.16 2.54 -13.67
C ALA A 220 5.08 3.97 -13.13
N VAL A 221 3.86 4.48 -13.10
CA VAL A 221 3.49 5.73 -12.44
C VAL A 221 2.58 5.39 -11.28
N MET A 222 3.00 5.76 -10.08
CA MET A 222 2.19 5.64 -8.86
C MET A 222 1.72 7.03 -8.44
N VAL A 223 0.53 7.13 -7.87
CA VAL A 223 -0.01 8.41 -7.39
C VAL A 223 -0.33 8.29 -5.91
N ALA A 224 0.19 9.20 -5.09
CA ALA A 224 -0.17 9.28 -3.67
C ALA A 224 -0.86 10.61 -3.38
N LYS A 225 -2.13 10.56 -2.95
CA LYS A 225 -2.89 11.71 -2.44
C LYS A 225 -2.88 11.71 -0.92
N LEU A 226 -2.36 12.78 -0.33
CA LEU A 226 -2.20 12.94 1.12
C LEU A 226 -3.44 13.59 1.74
N ALA A 227 -3.89 13.04 2.86
CA ALA A 227 -5.05 13.55 3.60
C ALA A 227 -4.79 14.94 4.22
N GLN A 228 -3.57 15.19 4.68
CA GLN A 228 -3.19 16.43 5.38
C GLN A 228 -2.11 17.21 4.62
N GLY A 229 -1.22 16.50 3.92
CA GLY A 229 -0.11 17.07 3.16
C GLY A 229 1.23 16.84 3.84
N ALA A 230 2.31 17.00 3.08
CA ALA A 230 3.68 16.93 3.57
C ALA A 230 4.28 18.33 3.59
N GLU A 231 4.39 18.92 4.79
CA GLU A 231 4.82 20.32 4.96
C GLU A 231 6.32 20.51 4.75
N GLU A 232 7.13 19.52 5.14
CA GLU A 232 8.59 19.58 5.05
C GLU A 232 9.12 19.23 3.64
N TRP A 233 8.24 18.86 2.71
CA TRP A 233 8.63 18.62 1.34
C TRP A 233 8.79 19.97 0.61
N GLU A 234 10.03 20.37 0.38
CA GLU A 234 10.35 21.61 -0.33
C GLU A 234 9.67 21.67 -1.71
N THR A 235 8.99 22.77 -2.01
CA THR A 235 8.30 23.02 -3.28
C THR A 235 8.70 24.37 -3.86
N MET A 236 8.41 24.59 -5.14
CA MET A 236 8.80 25.82 -5.84
C MET A 236 8.06 27.07 -5.35
N ASP A 237 6.85 26.90 -4.79
CA ASP A 237 6.00 27.95 -4.25
C ASP A 237 5.84 27.89 -2.72
N GLY A 238 6.50 26.94 -2.05
CA GLY A 238 6.39 26.73 -0.61
C GLY A 238 5.02 26.17 -0.17
N VAL A 239 4.19 25.68 -1.10
CA VAL A 239 2.92 25.03 -0.78
C VAL A 239 3.18 23.57 -0.39
N PRO A 240 2.61 23.04 0.71
CA PRO A 240 2.76 21.64 1.09
C PRO A 240 2.30 20.68 0.01
N VAL A 241 3.06 19.61 -0.20
CA VAL A 241 2.71 18.57 -1.17
C VAL A 241 1.45 17.85 -0.70
N ARG A 242 0.43 17.79 -1.55
CA ARG A 242 -0.83 17.04 -1.37
C ARG A 242 -0.94 15.86 -2.32
N VAL A 243 -0.25 15.91 -3.46
CA VAL A 243 -0.26 14.84 -4.47
C VAL A 243 1.16 14.58 -4.95
N ALA A 244 1.64 13.35 -4.83
CA ALA A 244 2.89 12.91 -5.43
C ALA A 244 2.60 11.98 -6.62
N ILE A 245 3.10 12.31 -7.82
CA ILE A 245 3.04 11.46 -9.01
C ILE A 245 4.43 10.85 -9.20
N ALA A 246 4.62 9.64 -8.70
CA ALA A 246 5.91 8.97 -8.63
C ALA A 246 6.22 8.13 -9.87
N LEU A 247 7.42 8.26 -10.43
CA LEU A 247 7.86 7.47 -11.58
C LEU A 247 8.91 6.43 -11.17
N LEU A 248 8.63 5.17 -11.49
CA LEU A 248 9.55 4.04 -11.31
C LEU A 248 10.21 3.71 -12.64
N ILE A 249 11.54 3.72 -12.67
CA ILE A 249 12.33 3.60 -13.91
C ILE A 249 13.34 2.44 -13.78
N PRO A 250 13.21 1.35 -14.57
CA PRO A 250 14.20 0.29 -14.63
C PRO A 250 15.56 0.78 -15.16
N GLU A 251 16.67 0.38 -14.52
CA GLU A 251 18.01 0.75 -14.97
C GLU A 251 18.37 0.24 -16.37
N GLY A 252 17.89 -0.95 -16.72
CA GLY A 252 18.20 -1.62 -18.00
C GLY A 252 17.48 -1.04 -19.22
N GLN A 253 16.52 -0.13 -19.02
CA GLN A 253 15.85 0.58 -20.11
C GLN A 253 16.59 1.89 -20.39
N SER A 254 17.72 1.79 -21.08
CA SER A 254 18.43 2.94 -21.63
C SER A 254 17.73 3.40 -22.92
N GLY A 255 16.74 4.27 -22.78
CA GLY A 255 16.00 4.81 -23.93
C GLY A 255 15.01 5.90 -23.55
N THR A 256 14.80 6.83 -24.48
CA THR A 256 14.00 8.07 -24.39
C THR A 256 12.58 7.98 -23.81
N THR A 257 12.06 6.78 -23.59
CA THR A 257 10.67 6.48 -23.23
C THR A 257 10.29 7.02 -21.85
N HIS A 258 11.11 6.76 -20.83
CA HIS A 258 10.81 7.21 -19.45
C HIS A 258 11.08 8.69 -19.25
N LEU A 259 12.09 9.23 -19.93
CA LEU A 259 12.34 10.67 -19.95
C LEU A 259 11.19 11.42 -20.64
N LYS A 260 10.64 10.86 -21.74
CA LYS A 260 9.41 11.39 -22.36
C LYS A 260 8.23 11.32 -21.40
N LEU A 261 8.06 10.23 -20.66
CA LEU A 261 7.00 10.12 -19.65
C LEU A 261 7.16 11.16 -18.54
N LEU A 262 8.38 11.35 -18.02
CA LEU A 262 8.67 12.39 -17.04
C LEU A 262 8.36 13.79 -17.59
N SER A 263 8.80 14.10 -18.82
CA SER A 263 8.47 15.37 -19.48
C SER A 263 6.96 15.56 -19.62
N ARG A 264 6.22 14.53 -20.04
CA ARG A 264 4.75 14.57 -20.15
C ARG A 264 4.06 14.82 -18.81
N VAL A 265 4.52 14.19 -17.73
CA VAL A 265 3.98 14.44 -16.39
C VAL A 265 4.28 15.87 -15.95
N ALA A 266 5.51 16.35 -16.13
CA ALA A 266 5.90 17.71 -15.78
C ALA A 266 5.09 18.76 -16.58
N GLU A 267 4.91 18.55 -17.89
CA GLU A 267 4.08 19.40 -18.75
C GLU A 267 2.60 19.33 -18.37
N ALA A 268 2.09 18.14 -18.03
CA ALA A 268 0.72 17.99 -17.55
C ALA A 268 0.48 18.77 -16.26
N LEU A 269 1.46 18.82 -15.36
CA LEU A 269 1.37 19.60 -14.13
C LEU A 269 1.45 21.12 -14.36
N MET A 270 1.75 21.61 -15.56
CA MET A 270 1.61 23.04 -15.90
C MET A 270 0.18 23.42 -16.29
N ASP A 271 -0.71 22.43 -16.47
CA ASP A 271 -2.11 22.62 -16.85
C ASP A 271 -3.00 22.67 -15.60
N ASP A 272 -3.62 23.83 -15.33
CA ASP A 272 -4.50 24.02 -14.19
C ASP A 272 -5.68 23.06 -14.18
N GLY A 273 -6.25 22.75 -15.35
CA GLY A 273 -7.37 21.84 -15.49
C GLY A 273 -6.99 20.42 -15.08
N PHE A 274 -5.80 19.97 -15.48
CA PHE A 274 -5.26 18.68 -15.05
C PHE A 274 -5.02 18.64 -13.54
N ARG A 275 -4.38 19.68 -12.98
CA ARG A 275 -4.11 19.76 -11.53
C ARG A 275 -5.40 19.73 -10.70
N VAL A 276 -6.42 20.48 -11.12
CA VAL A 276 -7.74 20.47 -10.46
C VAL A 276 -8.39 19.10 -10.58
N ALA A 277 -8.42 18.51 -11.79
CA ALA A 277 -9.04 17.20 -11.99
C ALA A 277 -8.41 16.08 -11.13
N VAL A 278 -7.08 16.07 -10.98
CA VAL A 278 -6.40 15.09 -10.10
C VAL A 278 -6.71 15.35 -8.63
N LYS A 279 -6.80 16.63 -8.21
CA LYS A 279 -7.15 16.99 -6.83
C LYS A 279 -8.61 16.65 -6.47
N ASP A 280 -9.53 16.79 -7.41
CA ASP A 280 -10.97 16.55 -7.20
C ASP A 280 -11.37 15.07 -7.29
N ALA A 281 -10.56 14.22 -7.94
CA ALA A 281 -10.84 12.78 -8.01
C ALA A 281 -10.54 12.09 -6.66
N ASP A 282 -11.57 11.62 -5.96
CA ASP A 282 -11.44 11.10 -4.58
C ASP A 282 -11.26 9.58 -4.48
N ASP A 283 -11.37 8.86 -5.60
CA ASP A 283 -11.19 7.42 -5.69
C ASP A 283 -10.03 7.01 -6.61
N PRO A 284 -9.39 5.84 -6.36
CA PRO A 284 -8.26 5.34 -7.16
C PRO A 284 -8.55 5.27 -8.66
N GLU A 285 -9.73 4.82 -9.06
CA GLU A 285 -10.15 4.66 -10.45
C GLU A 285 -10.25 6.01 -11.17
N GLY A 286 -10.89 6.99 -10.52
CA GLY A 286 -11.02 8.36 -11.01
C GLY A 286 -9.67 9.02 -11.23
N VAL A 287 -8.76 8.92 -10.26
CA VAL A 287 -7.41 9.46 -10.36
C VAL A 287 -6.62 8.76 -11.48
N ALA A 288 -6.64 7.41 -11.51
CA ALA A 288 -5.93 6.64 -12.53
C ALA A 288 -6.41 6.99 -13.93
N ARG A 289 -7.72 7.17 -14.12
CA ARG A 289 -8.32 7.59 -15.38
C ARG A 289 -7.83 8.98 -15.81
N VAL A 290 -7.93 9.98 -14.93
CA VAL A 290 -7.48 11.36 -15.24
C VAL A 290 -6.01 11.39 -15.63
N VAL A 291 -5.16 10.68 -14.88
CA VAL A 291 -3.72 10.62 -15.15
C VAL A 291 -3.45 9.86 -16.46
N SER A 292 -4.09 8.71 -16.68
CA SER A 292 -3.90 7.90 -17.89
C SER A 292 -4.34 8.65 -19.15
N GLU A 293 -5.51 9.31 -19.14
CA GLU A 293 -6.02 10.13 -20.27
C GLU A 293 -5.05 11.25 -20.66
N ARG A 294 -4.32 11.83 -19.70
CA ARG A 294 -3.33 12.87 -19.98
C ARG A 294 -1.98 12.30 -20.46
N LEU A 295 -1.62 11.11 -20.01
CA LEU A 295 -0.35 10.45 -20.30
C LEU A 295 -0.41 9.47 -21.48
N SER A 296 -1.58 9.26 -22.09
CA SER A 296 -1.77 8.53 -23.36
C SER A 296 -1.35 9.35 -24.57
#